data_AF-A0A5J9VR17-F1
#
_entry.id   AF-A0A5J9VR17-F1
#
_cell.length_a   1.000
_cell.length_b   1.000
_cell.length_c   1.000
_cell.angle_alpha   90.00
_cell.angle_beta   90.00
_cell.angle_gamma   90.00
#
_symmetry.space_group_name_H-M   'P 1'
#
loop_
_entity.id
_entity.type
_entity.pdbx_description
1 polymer ?
#
loop_
_entity_poly.entity_id
_entity_poly.type
_entity_poly.pdbx_seq_one_letter_code
_entity_poly.pdbx_strand_id
1 'polypeptide(L)'
;MESSTGDGGYRRRPRRCAVLGRPLRGISWSQALGLISRFGSSNKRTIKILKDVSGIIKPSRMTLLLGPPASGKSTLMRALTGKPAKNLKMSGNITYCGHTFSEFYPERTSAYVSQYDLHYGEMTVRETMDFSRRCLGIGARYDMLSELARRERNAGIKPDPEIDALMKATAVEGKETNIMTDLILKVLGLDICADIIVGDEMKRGISGGQKKRVTTAGDNTSTVVADDDSENELENDSINQTQMSQVTRGTNGAANRRTQTGMILPFQPLALSFNHMNYYVDMPAFMANVWKQFRSYWKNPPYNAMRYLMTALYAIVFGTVFWRKGKNVENQEDLVNLLGATYAAVFFLGAANLLSCLPVFSIERTVFYRENAAGMYSPLSYAFALTVVEMVYNIAQGILYTLPIYAMIGYEWKADKFFYFLFFISACFLYFTMFGAMLIACTPSQMLANILVSFALTGWNIFAGFLIARPAIPVWWRWFYWADPVSWTIYGVTASQFGNVGDTVKVPGSATGIVVKDFLDRNLGYKHDFVGYVLLAHFGYILLFVFLFAYGTKALNFQKR
;
A
#
# COMPACT_ATOMS: atom_id res chain seq x y z
N MET A 1 11.92 -20.02 -71.71
CA MET A 1 13.26 -19.83 -72.30
C MET A 1 14.02 -18.87 -71.41
N GLU A 2 15.15 -19.33 -70.89
CA GLU A 2 16.41 -18.61 -70.56
C GLU A 2 16.39 -17.15 -70.07
N SER A 3 17.27 -16.66 -69.22
CA SER A 3 18.28 -17.18 -68.29
C SER A 3 18.97 -15.94 -67.68
N SER A 4 19.30 -15.98 -66.38
CA SER A 4 20.49 -15.33 -65.76
C SER A 4 20.55 -13.77 -65.73
N THR A 5 21.15 -13.03 -64.78
CA THR A 5 22.13 -13.23 -63.70
C THR A 5 22.03 -12.03 -62.72
N GLY A 6 22.48 -12.17 -61.47
CA GLY A 6 22.65 -11.03 -60.55
C GLY A 6 22.72 -11.38 -59.07
N ASP A 7 23.77 -12.10 -58.68
CA ASP A 7 24.05 -12.63 -57.34
C ASP A 7 24.52 -11.54 -56.34
N GLY A 8 24.13 -11.69 -55.07
CA GLY A 8 24.37 -10.75 -53.97
C GLY A 8 24.23 -11.45 -52.63
N GLY A 9 25.13 -12.39 -52.35
CA GLY A 9 25.05 -13.36 -51.25
C GLY A 9 25.10 -12.78 -49.82
N TYR A 10 24.08 -13.13 -49.03
CA TYR A 10 24.14 -13.16 -47.57
C TYR A 10 24.56 -14.57 -47.10
N ARG A 11 25.79 -14.72 -46.60
CA ARG A 11 26.30 -15.97 -45.99
C ARG A 11 25.51 -16.35 -44.73
N ARG A 12 24.62 -17.35 -44.82
CA ARG A 12 24.13 -18.11 -43.65
C ARG A 12 25.10 -19.26 -43.35
N ARG A 13 25.70 -19.28 -42.17
CA ARG A 13 26.46 -20.44 -41.67
C ARG A 13 25.50 -21.56 -41.25
N PRO A 14 25.74 -22.84 -41.59
CA PRO A 14 24.93 -23.95 -41.09
C PRO A 14 25.35 -24.29 -39.66
N ARG A 15 24.39 -24.36 -38.74
CA ARG A 15 24.59 -24.99 -37.43
C ARG A 15 24.53 -26.51 -37.62
N ARG A 16 25.68 -27.18 -37.54
CA ARG A 16 25.73 -28.65 -37.40
C ARG A 16 25.24 -29.01 -35.99
N CYS A 17 24.14 -29.75 -35.91
CA CYS A 17 23.79 -30.53 -34.72
C CYS A 17 24.79 -31.69 -34.61
N ALA A 18 25.70 -31.63 -33.64
CA ALA A 18 26.48 -32.78 -33.22
C ALA A 18 25.80 -33.40 -32.00
N VAL A 19 25.12 -34.53 -32.23
CA VAL A 19 24.72 -35.46 -31.18
C VAL A 19 25.98 -36.20 -30.74
N LEU A 20 26.43 -35.99 -29.50
CA LEU A 20 27.47 -36.81 -28.90
C LEU A 20 27.03 -37.21 -27.48
N GLY A 21 26.45 -38.41 -27.39
CA GLY A 21 26.28 -39.09 -26.12
C GLY A 21 27.63 -39.61 -25.63
N ARG A 22 28.03 -39.23 -24.41
CA ARG A 22 29.05 -39.90 -23.60
C ARG A 22 28.73 -39.74 -22.10
N PRO A 23 29.14 -40.70 -21.25
CA PRO A 23 28.49 -40.99 -19.97
C PRO A 23 28.96 -40.06 -18.84
N LEU A 24 28.06 -39.86 -17.87
CA LEU A 24 28.29 -39.11 -16.64
C LEU A 24 29.41 -39.75 -15.80
N ARG A 25 30.56 -39.08 -15.72
CA ARG A 25 31.57 -39.31 -14.65
C ARG A 25 31.55 -38.11 -13.69
N GLY A 26 31.63 -38.43 -12.40
CA GLY A 26 31.34 -37.53 -11.28
C GLY A 26 32.07 -36.19 -11.30
N ILE A 27 31.30 -35.14 -11.02
CA ILE A 27 31.80 -33.77 -10.84
C ILE A 27 32.45 -33.70 -9.45
N SER A 28 33.74 -33.39 -9.42
CA SER A 28 34.51 -33.14 -8.19
C SER A 28 34.06 -31.83 -7.52
N TRP A 29 33.96 -31.82 -6.19
CA TRP A 29 33.65 -30.64 -5.36
C TRP A 29 34.54 -29.42 -5.64
N SER A 30 35.77 -29.62 -6.13
CA SER A 30 36.67 -28.52 -6.52
C SER A 30 36.22 -27.76 -7.78
N GLN A 31 35.50 -28.42 -8.70
CA GLN A 31 34.95 -27.78 -9.90
C GLN A 31 33.65 -27.02 -9.58
N ALA A 32 32.86 -27.51 -8.62
CA ALA A 32 31.69 -26.80 -8.12
C ALA A 32 32.08 -25.49 -7.40
N LEU A 33 33.16 -25.50 -6.62
CA LEU A 33 33.71 -24.30 -5.97
C LEU A 33 34.23 -23.27 -7.00
N GLY A 34 34.82 -23.72 -8.11
CA GLY A 34 35.23 -22.83 -9.21
C GLY A 34 34.06 -22.20 -9.99
N LEU A 35 32.89 -22.85 -10.02
CA LEU A 35 31.66 -22.29 -10.58
C LEU A 35 31.01 -21.28 -9.62
N ILE A 36 31.10 -21.50 -8.31
CA ILE A 36 30.58 -20.58 -7.29
C ILE A 36 31.42 -19.29 -7.22
N SER A 37 32.73 -19.35 -7.42
CA SER A 37 33.59 -18.14 -7.43
C SER A 37 33.35 -17.22 -8.65
N ARG A 38 32.78 -17.75 -9.74
CA ARG A 38 32.41 -16.95 -10.93
C ARG A 38 31.09 -16.20 -10.81
N PHE A 39 30.28 -16.46 -9.78
CA PHE A 39 29.07 -15.68 -9.49
C PHE A 39 29.33 -14.37 -8.73
N GLY A 40 30.58 -14.09 -8.35
CA GLY A 40 30.95 -12.97 -7.47
C GLY A 40 31.45 -11.68 -8.12
N SER A 41 31.56 -11.57 -9.45
CA SER A 41 32.04 -10.33 -10.09
C SER A 41 31.21 -9.94 -11.31
N SER A 42 30.06 -9.32 -11.04
CA SER A 42 29.38 -8.51 -12.06
C SER A 42 30.16 -7.20 -12.18
N ASN A 43 30.93 -7.06 -13.26
CA ASN A 43 31.49 -5.78 -13.68
C ASN A 43 30.34 -4.78 -13.85
N LYS A 44 30.07 -3.97 -12.82
CA LYS A 44 29.03 -2.93 -12.85
C LYS A 44 29.43 -1.87 -13.87
N ARG A 45 28.98 -2.05 -15.12
CA ARG A 45 29.12 -1.02 -16.17
C ARG A 45 28.28 0.19 -15.74
N THR A 46 28.93 1.31 -15.48
CA THR A 46 28.25 2.58 -15.19
C THR A 46 27.68 3.15 -16.49
N ILE A 47 26.38 3.01 -16.69
CA ILE A 47 25.68 3.61 -17.83
C ILE A 47 25.36 5.07 -17.46
N LYS A 48 25.94 6.03 -18.21
CA LYS A 48 25.59 7.44 -18.09
C LYS A 48 24.25 7.68 -18.80
N ILE A 49 23.18 7.89 -18.03
CA ILE A 49 21.82 8.15 -18.54
C ILE A 49 21.71 9.57 -19.10
N LEU A 50 22.26 10.54 -18.38
CA LEU A 50 22.35 11.95 -18.80
C LEU A 50 23.83 12.25 -19.08
N LYS A 51 24.09 13.06 -20.11
CA LYS A 51 25.45 13.44 -20.54
C LYS A 51 25.52 14.97 -20.59
N ASP A 52 26.22 15.56 -19.62
CA ASP A 52 26.58 16.99 -19.55
C ASP A 52 25.45 17.95 -19.96
N VAL A 53 24.27 17.75 -19.38
CA VAL A 53 23.07 18.57 -19.65
C VAL A 53 23.18 19.88 -18.88
N SER A 54 23.02 21.01 -19.57
CA SER A 54 23.01 22.35 -18.99
C SER A 54 21.77 23.12 -19.44
N GLY A 55 21.19 23.94 -18.56
CA GLY A 55 20.01 24.73 -18.87
C GLY A 55 19.56 25.60 -17.70
N ILE A 56 18.71 26.59 -17.99
CA ILE A 56 18.14 27.50 -17.00
C ILE A 56 16.63 27.50 -17.16
N ILE A 57 15.91 27.25 -16.06
CA ILE A 57 14.45 27.35 -16.00
C ILE A 57 14.10 28.71 -15.40
N LYS A 58 13.38 29.53 -16.17
CA LYS A 58 12.97 30.87 -15.71
C LYS A 58 11.67 30.78 -14.90
N PRO A 59 11.48 31.61 -13.87
CA PRO A 59 10.21 31.71 -13.16
C PRO A 59 9.11 32.21 -14.10
N SER A 60 7.86 31.89 -13.75
CA SER A 60 6.65 32.33 -14.48
C SER A 60 6.61 31.92 -15.95
N ARG A 61 7.25 30.80 -16.31
CA ARG A 61 7.20 30.22 -17.67
C ARG A 61 7.03 28.71 -17.60
N MET A 62 6.14 28.17 -18.41
CA MET A 62 6.07 26.74 -18.65
C MET A 62 7.27 26.31 -19.51
N THR A 63 8.09 25.39 -18.99
CA THR A 63 9.22 24.83 -19.73
C THR A 63 8.88 23.41 -20.16
N LEU A 64 8.75 23.20 -21.47
CA LEU A 64 8.39 21.90 -22.04
C LEU A 64 9.65 21.08 -22.35
N LEU A 65 9.75 19.87 -21.79
CA LEU A 65 10.85 18.93 -22.04
C LEU A 65 10.39 17.81 -22.99
N LEU A 66 10.80 17.90 -24.27
CA LEU A 66 10.49 16.91 -25.30
C LEU A 66 11.66 15.98 -25.57
N GLY A 67 11.36 14.71 -25.82
CA GLY A 67 12.37 13.75 -26.28
C GLY A 67 11.84 12.33 -26.46
N PRO A 68 12.53 11.49 -27.26
CA PRO A 68 12.13 10.10 -27.52
C PRO A 68 11.96 9.25 -26.24
N PRO A 69 11.18 8.15 -26.25
CA PRO A 69 11.15 7.20 -25.15
C PRO A 69 12.57 6.79 -24.74
N ALA A 70 12.81 6.62 -23.43
CA ALA A 70 14.13 6.31 -22.86
C ALA A 70 15.24 7.39 -22.99
N SER A 71 14.94 8.62 -23.44
CA SER A 71 15.90 9.73 -23.50
C SER A 71 16.40 10.26 -22.14
N GLY A 72 15.91 9.72 -21.02
CA GLY A 72 16.28 10.19 -19.68
C GLY A 72 15.46 11.38 -19.17
N LYS A 73 14.42 11.83 -19.87
CA LYS A 73 13.54 12.94 -19.47
C LYS A 73 13.00 12.86 -18.03
N SER A 74 12.40 11.73 -17.65
CA SER A 74 11.91 11.52 -16.28
C SER A 74 13.05 11.50 -15.26
N THR A 75 14.23 11.02 -15.66
CA THR A 75 15.44 10.98 -14.82
C THR A 75 15.98 12.39 -14.58
N LEU A 76 15.98 13.25 -15.60
CA LEU A 76 16.38 14.66 -15.50
C LEU A 76 15.44 15.42 -14.57
N MET A 77 14.12 15.28 -14.75
CA MET A 77 13.15 15.94 -13.88
C MET A 77 13.32 15.55 -12.40
N ARG A 78 13.53 14.25 -12.12
CA ARG A 78 13.78 13.77 -10.76
C ARG A 78 15.12 14.22 -10.17
N ALA A 79 16.12 14.43 -11.03
CA ALA A 79 17.41 14.96 -10.59
C ALA A 79 17.27 16.44 -10.19
N LEU A 80 16.53 17.23 -10.97
CA LEU A 80 16.25 18.63 -10.64
C LEU A 80 15.53 18.72 -9.29
N THR A 81 14.47 17.94 -9.06
CA THR A 81 13.68 17.99 -7.82
C THR A 81 14.35 17.41 -6.57
N GLY A 82 15.64 17.04 -6.62
CA GLY A 82 16.35 16.45 -5.49
C GLY A 82 15.90 15.02 -5.12
N LYS A 83 15.07 14.37 -5.95
CA LYS A 83 14.55 13.02 -5.71
C LYS A 83 15.14 11.96 -6.67
N PRO A 84 16.48 11.83 -6.82
CA PRO A 84 17.07 10.79 -7.67
C PRO A 84 16.71 9.39 -7.14
N ALA A 85 16.62 8.39 -8.03
CA ALA A 85 16.39 7.03 -7.55
C ALA A 85 17.61 6.56 -6.75
N LYS A 86 17.41 5.73 -5.71
CA LYS A 86 18.46 5.27 -4.77
C LYS A 86 19.72 4.68 -5.43
N ASN A 87 19.59 4.19 -6.67
CA ASN A 87 20.70 3.58 -7.43
C ASN A 87 21.41 4.55 -8.39
N LEU A 88 20.92 5.79 -8.55
CA LEU A 88 21.53 6.79 -9.40
C LEU A 88 22.46 7.68 -8.57
N LYS A 89 23.68 7.85 -9.08
CA LYS A 89 24.61 8.86 -8.60
C LYS A 89 24.47 10.09 -9.49
N MET A 90 24.33 11.26 -8.87
CA MET A 90 24.29 12.54 -9.57
C MET A 90 25.69 13.16 -9.58
N SER A 91 26.10 13.72 -10.71
CA SER A 91 27.32 14.51 -10.85
C SER A 91 26.99 15.83 -11.54
N GLY A 92 27.59 16.93 -11.09
CA GLY A 92 27.29 18.28 -11.57
C GLY A 92 26.84 19.20 -10.43
N ASN A 93 26.54 20.44 -10.75
CA ASN A 93 26.01 21.43 -9.80
C ASN A 93 24.63 21.89 -10.26
N ILE A 94 23.65 21.88 -9.35
CA ILE A 94 22.30 22.39 -9.58
C ILE A 94 22.08 23.50 -8.56
N THR A 95 21.75 24.69 -9.04
CA THR A 95 21.49 25.87 -8.20
C THR A 95 20.05 26.32 -8.34
N TYR A 96 19.36 26.49 -7.21
CA TYR A 96 18.02 27.07 -7.12
C TYR A 96 18.14 28.53 -6.65
N CYS A 97 17.78 29.49 -7.52
CA CYS A 97 17.92 30.93 -7.23
C CYS A 97 19.32 31.34 -6.76
N GLY A 98 20.38 30.69 -7.28
CA GLY A 98 21.77 30.94 -6.90
C GLY A 98 22.30 30.10 -5.74
N HIS A 99 21.43 29.37 -5.02
CA HIS A 99 21.83 28.49 -3.91
C HIS A 99 22.03 27.05 -4.34
N THR A 100 23.06 26.40 -3.81
CA THR A 100 23.34 24.97 -4.03
C THR A 100 22.49 24.08 -3.11
N PHE A 101 22.42 22.78 -3.41
CA PHE A 101 21.68 21.80 -2.60
C PHE A 101 22.17 21.66 -1.14
N SER A 102 23.34 22.21 -0.81
CA SER A 102 23.86 22.26 0.57
C SER A 102 23.15 23.29 1.43
N GLU A 103 22.64 24.37 0.83
CA GLU A 103 21.97 25.49 1.52
C GLU A 103 20.45 25.43 1.36
N PHE A 104 19.99 24.72 0.33
CA PHE A 104 18.59 24.66 -0.07
C PHE A 104 18.12 23.21 -0.17
N TYR A 105 16.92 22.91 0.34
CA TYR A 105 16.29 21.57 0.30
C TYR A 105 15.25 21.49 -0.83
N PRO A 106 15.62 21.03 -2.05
CA PRO A 106 14.72 21.05 -3.19
C PRO A 106 13.50 20.17 -3.00
N GLU A 107 13.57 19.14 -2.15
CA GLU A 107 12.50 18.18 -1.93
C GLU A 107 11.28 18.79 -1.21
N ARG A 108 11.44 19.94 -0.55
CA ARG A 108 10.36 20.66 0.16
C ARG A 108 9.76 21.80 -0.66
N THR A 109 10.49 22.32 -1.62
CA THR A 109 10.12 23.52 -2.41
C THR A 109 9.79 23.20 -3.86
N SER A 110 10.19 22.03 -4.34
CA SER A 110 9.85 21.52 -5.67
C SER A 110 9.02 20.27 -5.53
N ALA A 111 8.06 20.11 -6.42
CA ALA A 111 7.15 18.99 -6.40
C ALA A 111 7.24 18.20 -7.71
N TYR A 112 7.21 16.88 -7.59
CA TYR A 112 7.34 15.96 -8.71
C TYR A 112 6.08 15.13 -8.84
N VAL A 113 5.32 15.39 -9.90
CA VAL A 113 4.13 14.61 -10.25
C VAL A 113 4.58 13.38 -11.04
N SER A 114 4.20 12.20 -10.55
CA SER A 114 4.51 10.92 -11.21
C SER A 114 3.79 10.81 -12.56
N GLN A 115 4.35 10.00 -13.46
CA GLN A 115 3.68 9.68 -14.74
C GLN A 115 2.40 8.85 -14.54
N TYR A 116 2.29 8.14 -13.42
CA TYR A 116 1.16 7.25 -13.14
C TYR A 116 0.20 7.87 -12.13
N ASP A 117 -1.03 8.11 -12.57
CA ASP A 117 -2.13 8.62 -11.76
C ASP A 117 -2.83 7.47 -11.01
N LEU A 118 -2.19 6.97 -9.95
CA LEU A 118 -2.68 5.86 -9.13
C LEU A 118 -3.37 6.38 -7.87
N HIS A 119 -4.69 6.18 -7.79
CA HIS A 119 -5.53 6.60 -6.67
C HIS A 119 -6.42 5.43 -6.23
N TYR A 120 -6.98 5.51 -5.02
CA TYR A 120 -8.03 4.59 -4.58
C TYR A 120 -9.27 4.79 -5.46
N GLY A 121 -9.73 3.71 -6.13
CA GLY A 121 -10.87 3.78 -7.05
C GLY A 121 -12.21 4.05 -6.36
N GLU A 122 -12.31 3.73 -5.07
CA GLU A 122 -13.51 3.90 -4.25
C GLU A 122 -13.71 5.31 -3.67
N MET A 123 -12.64 6.10 -3.62
CA MET A 123 -12.69 7.43 -3.02
C MET A 123 -13.17 8.47 -4.03
N THR A 124 -13.90 9.45 -3.53
CA THR A 124 -14.29 10.63 -4.32
C THR A 124 -13.11 11.57 -4.52
N VAL A 125 -13.20 12.44 -5.52
CA VAL A 125 -12.19 13.49 -5.76
C VAL A 125 -12.02 14.37 -4.51
N ARG A 126 -13.14 14.78 -3.90
CA ARG A 126 -13.19 15.55 -2.66
C ARG A 126 -12.48 14.85 -1.51
N GLU A 127 -12.77 13.58 -1.26
CA GLU A 127 -12.15 12.83 -0.17
C GLU A 127 -10.64 12.61 -0.38
N THR A 128 -10.22 12.44 -1.64
CA THR A 128 -8.80 12.32 -1.99
C THR A 128 -8.06 13.64 -1.71
N MET A 129 -8.70 14.76 -2.02
CA MET A 129 -8.17 16.10 -1.71
C MET A 129 -8.18 16.39 -0.21
N ASP A 130 -9.23 16.00 0.51
CA ASP A 130 -9.31 16.12 1.98
C ASP A 130 -8.22 15.29 2.68
N PHE A 131 -7.96 14.08 2.20
CA PHE A 131 -6.86 13.26 2.69
C PHE A 131 -5.52 13.95 2.48
N SER A 132 -5.28 14.45 1.27
CA SER A 132 -4.04 15.16 0.93
C SER A 132 -3.83 16.40 1.79
N ARG A 133 -4.90 17.18 2.00
CA ARG A 133 -4.91 18.33 2.90
C ARG A 133 -4.55 17.95 4.35
N ARG A 134 -5.14 16.87 4.88
CA ARG A 134 -4.87 16.40 6.25
C ARG A 134 -3.45 15.90 6.44
N CYS A 135 -2.84 15.33 5.40
CA CYS A 135 -1.46 14.84 5.44
C CYS A 135 -0.42 15.94 5.26
N LEU A 136 -0.66 16.87 4.33
CA LEU A 136 0.32 17.89 3.96
C LEU A 136 0.25 19.17 4.80
N GLY A 137 -0.81 19.35 5.61
CA GLY A 137 -0.92 20.39 6.63
C GLY A 137 -0.91 21.81 6.07
N ILE A 138 -2.04 22.52 6.19
CA ILE A 138 -2.14 23.95 5.84
C ILE A 138 -2.02 24.83 7.10
N GLY A 139 -1.88 24.25 8.31
CA GLY A 139 -1.93 24.99 9.58
C GLY A 139 -1.02 26.23 9.62
N ALA A 140 0.22 26.12 9.12
CA ALA A 140 1.17 27.24 9.11
C ALA A 140 0.93 28.31 8.01
N ARG A 141 0.03 28.06 7.05
CA ARG A 141 -0.25 28.98 5.94
C ARG A 141 -1.45 29.86 6.17
N TYR A 142 -2.38 29.49 7.04
CA TYR A 142 -3.47 30.39 7.41
C TYR A 142 -2.90 31.67 8.04
N ASP A 143 -1.95 31.52 8.96
CA ASP A 143 -1.25 32.66 9.58
C ASP A 143 -0.41 33.44 8.55
N MET A 144 0.22 32.74 7.60
CA MET A 144 0.97 33.39 6.52
C MET A 144 0.07 34.16 5.54
N LEU A 145 -1.07 33.58 5.16
CA LEU A 145 -2.05 34.17 4.24
C LEU A 145 -2.79 35.32 4.91
N SER A 146 -3.13 35.20 6.20
CA SER A 146 -3.71 36.29 6.98
C SER A 146 -2.72 37.43 7.20
N GLU A 147 -1.44 37.12 7.44
CA GLU A 147 -0.37 38.12 7.52
C GLU A 147 -0.07 38.76 6.15
N LEU A 148 -0.13 38.00 5.05
CA LEU A 148 -0.06 38.53 3.68
C LEU A 148 -1.22 39.48 3.40
N ALA A 149 -2.46 39.06 3.67
CA ALA A 149 -3.65 39.88 3.50
C ALA A 149 -3.58 41.16 4.36
N ARG A 150 -3.03 41.08 5.58
CA ARG A 150 -2.76 42.25 6.42
C ARG A 150 -1.74 43.19 5.78
N ARG A 151 -0.66 42.66 5.21
CA ARG A 151 0.38 43.44 4.51
C ARG A 151 -0.12 44.06 3.21
N GLU A 152 -0.92 43.34 2.44
CA GLU A 152 -1.57 43.83 1.22
C GLU A 152 -2.53 44.98 1.56
N ARG A 153 -3.33 44.84 2.62
CA ARG A 153 -4.19 45.91 3.13
C ARG A 153 -3.40 47.14 3.56
N ASN A 154 -2.29 46.95 4.29
CA ASN A 154 -1.41 48.05 4.70
C ASN A 154 -0.70 48.72 3.51
N ALA A 155 -0.42 47.97 2.43
CA ALA A 155 0.17 48.47 1.21
C ALA A 155 -0.86 49.07 0.23
N GLY A 156 -2.15 49.07 0.58
CA GLY A 156 -3.24 49.57 -0.28
C GLY A 156 -3.51 48.70 -1.51
N ILE A 157 -3.03 47.46 -1.52
CA ILE A 157 -3.28 46.47 -2.58
C ILE A 157 -4.67 45.90 -2.32
N LYS A 158 -5.62 46.09 -3.24
CA LYS A 158 -6.92 45.45 -3.17
C LYS A 158 -6.75 43.98 -3.58
N PRO A 159 -7.04 43.00 -2.70
CA PRO A 159 -7.07 41.60 -3.09
C PRO A 159 -8.19 41.38 -4.09
N ASP A 160 -8.06 40.31 -4.87
CA ASP A 160 -9.15 39.83 -5.72
C ASP A 160 -10.43 39.64 -4.87
N PRO A 161 -11.61 40.11 -5.33
CA PRO A 161 -12.88 39.95 -4.62
C PRO A 161 -13.18 38.51 -4.18
N GLU A 162 -12.77 37.52 -4.97
CA GLU A 162 -12.97 36.10 -4.63
C GLU A 162 -12.04 35.66 -3.50
N ILE A 163 -10.78 36.10 -3.51
CA ILE A 163 -9.79 35.79 -2.46
C ILE A 163 -10.16 36.47 -1.13
N ASP A 164 -10.63 37.73 -1.15
CA ASP A 164 -11.06 38.46 0.06
C ASP A 164 -12.37 37.90 0.65
N ALA A 165 -13.34 37.53 -0.20
CA ALA A 165 -14.57 36.86 0.25
C ALA A 165 -14.26 35.50 0.90
N LEU A 166 -13.27 34.79 0.37
CA LEU A 166 -12.86 33.48 0.86
C LEU A 166 -12.04 33.57 2.16
N MET A 167 -11.09 34.51 2.27
CA MET A 167 -10.35 34.77 3.51
C MET A 167 -11.28 35.13 4.68
N LYS A 168 -12.42 35.77 4.37
CA LYS A 168 -13.49 36.02 5.34
C LYS A 168 -14.34 34.78 5.64
N ALA A 169 -14.58 33.92 4.64
CA ALA A 169 -15.31 32.66 4.82
C ALA A 169 -14.53 31.63 5.66
N THR A 170 -13.20 31.60 5.55
CA THR A 170 -12.33 30.73 6.35
C THR A 170 -12.15 31.21 7.80
N ALA A 171 -12.47 32.48 8.10
CA ALA A 171 -12.45 33.04 9.45
C ALA A 171 -13.73 32.75 10.27
N VAL A 172 -14.73 32.08 9.68
CA VAL A 172 -15.95 31.65 10.38
C VAL A 172 -15.69 30.29 11.03
N GLU A 173 -15.43 30.29 12.34
CA GLU A 173 -15.19 29.09 13.14
C GLU A 173 -16.31 28.04 12.95
N GLY A 174 -15.93 26.81 12.60
CA GLY A 174 -16.82 25.63 12.59
C GLY A 174 -17.03 24.91 11.25
N LYS A 175 -16.55 25.45 10.11
CA LYS A 175 -16.64 24.81 8.76
C LYS A 175 -15.30 24.72 7.99
N GLU A 176 -14.18 24.89 8.69
CA GLU A 176 -12.85 25.07 8.07
C GLU A 176 -12.38 23.90 7.18
N THR A 177 -12.83 22.67 7.45
CA THR A 177 -12.29 21.50 6.75
C THR A 177 -12.76 21.35 5.31
N ASN A 178 -13.93 21.88 4.94
CA ASN A 178 -14.51 21.76 3.60
C ASN A 178 -14.13 22.94 2.69
N ILE A 179 -14.04 24.16 3.24
CA ILE A 179 -13.94 25.39 2.43
C ILE A 179 -12.64 25.46 1.63
N MET A 180 -11.51 25.05 2.23
CA MET A 180 -10.23 25.04 1.51
C MET A 180 -10.15 23.96 0.44
N THR A 181 -10.71 22.78 0.71
CA THR A 181 -10.81 21.73 -0.30
C THR A 181 -11.70 22.18 -1.45
N ASP A 182 -12.83 22.82 -1.16
CA ASP A 182 -13.73 23.41 -2.15
C ASP A 182 -13.04 24.49 -2.99
N LEU A 183 -12.21 25.34 -2.39
CA LEU A 183 -11.41 26.32 -3.12
C LEU A 183 -10.48 25.64 -4.13
N ILE A 184 -9.68 24.68 -3.66
CA ILE A 184 -8.70 24.01 -4.51
C ILE A 184 -9.42 23.26 -5.64
N LEU A 185 -10.58 22.66 -5.36
CA LEU A 185 -11.40 22.03 -6.38
C LEU A 185 -11.91 23.04 -7.43
N LYS A 186 -12.34 24.23 -7.02
CA LYS A 186 -12.77 25.29 -7.94
C LYS A 186 -11.63 25.81 -8.81
N VAL A 187 -10.48 26.13 -8.19
CA VAL A 187 -9.30 26.64 -8.92
C VAL A 187 -8.82 25.64 -9.98
N LEU A 188 -8.99 24.34 -9.74
CA LEU A 188 -8.57 23.29 -10.66
C LEU A 188 -9.66 22.84 -11.65
N GLY A 189 -10.84 23.47 -11.63
CA GLY A 189 -11.98 23.04 -12.44
C GLY A 189 -12.39 21.58 -12.17
N LEU A 190 -12.40 21.20 -10.89
CA LEU A 190 -12.76 19.88 -10.37
C LEU A 190 -14.02 19.92 -9.50
N ASP A 191 -14.62 21.08 -9.30
CA ASP A 191 -15.84 21.31 -8.51
C ASP A 191 -17.03 20.47 -9.02
N ILE A 192 -17.23 20.40 -10.33
CA ILE A 192 -18.32 19.62 -10.96
C ILE A 192 -18.14 18.12 -10.68
N CYS A 193 -16.90 17.65 -10.58
CA CYS A 193 -16.58 16.23 -10.36
C CYS A 193 -16.16 15.90 -8.92
N ALA A 194 -16.33 16.83 -7.97
CA ALA A 194 -15.85 16.71 -6.60
C ALA A 194 -16.39 15.45 -5.90
N ASP A 195 -17.67 15.13 -6.10
CA ASP A 195 -18.35 14.01 -5.43
C ASP A 195 -18.36 12.72 -6.29
N ILE A 196 -17.72 12.75 -7.45
CA ILE A 196 -17.56 11.59 -8.32
C ILE A 196 -16.37 10.75 -7.85
N ILE A 197 -16.47 9.43 -7.93
CA ILE A 197 -15.35 8.52 -7.63
C ILE A 197 -14.21 8.72 -8.63
N VAL A 198 -12.97 8.65 -8.15
CA VAL A 198 -11.79 8.77 -9.01
C VAL A 198 -11.75 7.62 -10.03
N GLY A 199 -12.16 6.43 -9.60
CA GLY A 199 -12.18 5.23 -10.44
C GLY A 199 -10.80 4.60 -10.62
N ASP A 200 -10.83 3.34 -10.99
CA ASP A 200 -9.67 2.51 -11.29
C ASP A 200 -9.86 1.85 -12.67
N GLU A 201 -9.04 0.85 -13.00
CA GLU A 201 -9.17 0.12 -14.28
C GLU A 201 -10.46 -0.71 -14.36
N MET A 202 -11.03 -1.10 -13.22
CA MET A 202 -12.21 -1.95 -13.10
C MET A 202 -13.52 -1.17 -12.86
N LYS A 203 -13.42 0.06 -12.33
CA LYS A 203 -14.52 0.95 -11.97
C LYS A 203 -14.36 2.28 -12.71
N ARG A 204 -15.32 2.59 -13.58
CA ARG A 204 -15.36 3.87 -14.28
C ARG A 204 -15.49 5.02 -13.29
N GLY A 205 -14.61 6.01 -13.40
CA GLY A 205 -14.64 7.25 -12.63
C GLY A 205 -14.48 8.48 -13.51
N ILE A 206 -13.70 9.45 -13.05
CA ILE A 206 -13.39 10.70 -13.75
C ILE A 206 -12.54 10.49 -15.01
N SER A 207 -12.48 11.51 -15.87
CA SER A 207 -11.66 11.47 -17.09
C SER A 207 -10.16 11.47 -16.78
N GLY A 208 -9.32 11.01 -17.72
CA GLY A 208 -7.87 10.99 -17.54
C GLY A 208 -7.27 12.38 -17.30
N GLY A 209 -7.79 13.42 -17.97
CA GLY A 209 -7.38 14.80 -17.74
C GLY A 209 -7.73 15.31 -16.34
N GLN A 210 -8.95 15.02 -15.87
CA GLN A 210 -9.37 15.33 -14.49
C GLN A 210 -8.50 14.58 -13.48
N LYS A 211 -8.22 13.29 -13.72
CA LYS A 211 -7.38 12.47 -12.83
C LYS A 211 -5.98 13.04 -12.67
N LYS A 212 -5.39 13.57 -13.74
CA LYS A 212 -4.09 14.22 -13.72
C LYS A 212 -4.08 15.50 -12.87
N ARG A 213 -5.11 16.34 -12.99
CA ARG A 213 -5.28 17.53 -12.12
C ARG A 213 -5.41 17.14 -10.65
N VAL A 214 -6.17 16.07 -10.35
CA VAL A 214 -6.29 15.51 -8.99
C VAL A 214 -4.92 15.04 -8.47
N THR A 215 -4.12 14.34 -9.26
CA THR A 215 -2.77 13.92 -8.86
C THR A 215 -1.87 15.12 -8.57
N THR A 216 -1.85 16.11 -9.46
CA THR A 216 -1.07 17.35 -9.25
C THR A 216 -1.47 18.05 -7.96
N ALA A 217 -2.77 18.16 -7.71
CA ALA A 217 -3.32 18.84 -6.54
C ALA A 217 -3.11 18.07 -5.23
N GLY A 218 -3.23 16.75 -5.27
CA GLY A 218 -3.01 15.89 -4.11
C GLY A 218 -1.53 15.82 -3.69
N ASP A 219 -0.62 15.80 -4.67
CA ASP A 219 0.83 15.78 -4.38
C ASP A 219 1.36 17.17 -4.00
N ASN A 220 0.67 18.24 -4.44
CA ASN A 220 1.15 19.62 -4.34
C ASN A 220 0.16 20.56 -3.65
N THR A 221 -0.68 20.09 -2.71
CA THR A 221 -1.67 20.94 -2.00
C THR A 221 -1.02 22.16 -1.32
N SER A 222 0.30 22.11 -1.11
CA SER A 222 1.20 23.17 -0.68
C SER A 222 1.72 24.11 -1.79
N THR A 223 1.18 24.11 -2.99
CA THR A 223 1.57 25.06 -4.05
C THR A 223 0.33 25.32 -4.86
N VAL A 224 -0.24 26.51 -4.70
CA VAL A 224 -1.24 27.02 -5.64
C VAL A 224 -0.52 27.07 -6.98
N VAL A 225 -0.75 26.06 -7.81
CA VAL A 225 -0.41 26.14 -9.23
C VAL A 225 -1.49 27.04 -9.79
N ALA A 226 -1.14 28.31 -10.02
CA ALA A 226 -1.93 29.16 -10.89
C ALA A 226 -1.74 28.60 -12.31
N ASP A 227 -2.60 27.66 -12.68
CA ASP A 227 -2.92 27.43 -14.09
C ASP A 227 -3.88 28.55 -14.46
N ASP A 228 -3.36 29.62 -15.07
CA ASP A 228 -4.21 30.54 -15.85
C ASP A 228 -4.68 29.74 -17.07
N ASP A 229 -5.90 29.23 -17.00
CA ASP A 229 -6.63 28.68 -18.14
C ASP A 229 -6.86 29.81 -19.16
N SER A 230 -5.93 29.99 -20.09
CA SER A 230 -6.14 30.70 -21.34
C SER A 230 -5.75 29.80 -22.52
N GLU A 231 -6.42 28.66 -22.64
CA GLU A 231 -6.48 27.90 -23.89
C GLU A 231 -7.95 27.73 -24.30
N ASN A 232 -8.48 28.75 -24.95
CA ASN A 232 -9.48 28.63 -26.01
C ASN A 232 -9.29 29.84 -26.93
N GLU A 233 -9.40 29.61 -28.25
CA GLU A 233 -9.28 30.58 -29.35
C GLU A 233 -7.88 30.82 -29.92
N LEU A 234 -7.16 29.79 -30.38
CA LEU A 234 -6.21 29.95 -31.48
C LEU A 234 -6.16 28.70 -32.37
N GLU A 235 -7.31 28.29 -32.89
CA GLU A 235 -7.38 27.55 -34.15
C GLU A 235 -8.54 28.12 -34.96
N ASN A 236 -8.21 28.64 -36.15
CA ASN A 236 -9.05 29.36 -37.12
C ASN A 236 -9.00 30.89 -37.03
N ASP A 237 -7.95 31.50 -37.55
CA ASP A 237 -8.16 32.36 -38.72
C ASP A 237 -6.89 32.64 -39.54
N SER A 238 -7.00 32.31 -40.81
CA SER A 238 -6.33 32.92 -41.97
C SER A 238 -4.79 32.97 -42.04
N ILE A 239 -4.29 32.05 -42.85
CA ILE A 239 -3.33 32.32 -43.93
C ILE A 239 -3.76 33.60 -44.68
N ASN A 240 -2.91 34.64 -44.73
CA ASN A 240 -2.62 35.43 -45.93
C ASN A 240 -1.57 36.55 -45.72
N GLN A 241 -0.63 36.59 -46.66
CA GLN A 241 0.13 37.73 -47.20
C GLN A 241 1.09 38.57 -46.33
N THR A 242 2.38 38.40 -46.67
CA THR A 242 3.27 39.42 -47.27
C THR A 242 3.11 40.88 -46.81
N GLN A 243 4.15 41.45 -46.16
CA GLN A 243 5.05 42.45 -46.76
C GLN A 243 6.02 43.07 -45.73
N MET A 244 7.28 43.20 -46.15
CA MET A 244 8.26 44.14 -45.61
C MET A 244 7.72 45.57 -45.67
N SER A 245 7.95 46.35 -44.62
CA SER A 245 8.03 47.82 -44.68
C SER A 245 8.98 48.32 -43.60
N GLN A 246 10.01 49.05 -44.03
CA GLN A 246 10.98 49.78 -43.21
C GLN A 246 10.37 51.08 -42.62
N VAL A 247 11.21 51.78 -41.85
CA VAL A 247 11.16 53.21 -41.45
C VAL A 247 10.25 53.45 -40.22
N THR A 248 10.61 54.14 -39.12
CA THR A 248 11.51 55.28 -38.92
C THR A 248 11.86 55.44 -37.43
N ARG A 249 13.04 56.01 -37.14
CA ARG A 249 13.37 56.63 -35.84
C ARG A 249 12.35 57.72 -35.48
N GLY A 250 11.88 57.72 -34.23
CA GLY A 250 11.10 58.81 -33.65
C GLY A 250 11.37 58.90 -32.15
N THR A 251 12.05 59.97 -31.75
CA THR A 251 12.33 60.37 -30.37
C THR A 251 11.09 60.92 -29.66
N ASN A 252 11.05 60.70 -28.35
CA ASN A 252 10.30 61.41 -27.29
C ASN A 252 8.78 61.22 -27.23
N GLY A 253 8.33 60.56 -26.17
CA GLY A 253 6.94 60.54 -25.75
C GLY A 253 6.72 59.79 -24.43
N ALA A 254 6.49 60.57 -23.37
CA ALA A 254 5.71 60.26 -22.18
C ALA A 254 6.12 59.05 -21.31
N ALA A 255 6.53 59.39 -20.08
CA ALA A 255 6.61 58.49 -18.94
C ALA A 255 5.26 57.76 -18.73
N ASN A 256 5.19 56.51 -19.17
CA ASN A 256 4.09 55.62 -18.83
C ASN A 256 4.47 54.88 -17.54
N ARG A 257 3.80 55.21 -16.43
CA ARG A 257 3.89 54.48 -15.16
C ARG A 257 3.52 53.03 -15.43
N ARG A 258 4.52 52.15 -15.54
CA ARG A 258 4.32 50.72 -15.37
C ARG A 258 3.89 50.51 -13.92
N THR A 259 2.63 50.12 -13.73
CA THR A 259 2.21 49.36 -12.56
C THR A 259 3.18 48.20 -12.43
N GLN A 260 4.01 48.21 -11.39
CA GLN A 260 4.91 47.11 -11.07
C GLN A 260 4.05 45.93 -10.59
N THR A 261 3.60 45.09 -11.51
CA THR A 261 3.20 43.72 -11.19
C THR A 261 4.48 42.91 -11.06
N GLY A 262 4.94 42.76 -9.82
CA GLY A 262 6.10 41.95 -9.49
C GLY A 262 6.11 41.64 -8.01
N MET A 263 6.08 40.35 -7.66
CA MET A 263 6.34 39.88 -6.31
C MET A 263 7.84 40.07 -6.04
N ILE A 264 8.17 41.09 -5.26
CA ILE A 264 9.52 41.27 -4.71
C ILE A 264 9.60 40.35 -3.49
N LEU A 265 10.36 39.27 -3.58
CA LEU A 265 10.82 38.58 -2.37
C LEU A 265 12.04 39.34 -1.85
N PRO A 266 11.96 40.01 -0.68
CA PRO A 266 13.06 40.77 -0.14
C PRO A 266 13.95 39.81 0.64
N PHE A 267 15.03 39.32 0.03
CA PHE A 267 16.07 38.64 0.80
C PHE A 267 17.10 39.66 1.26
N GLN A 268 16.80 40.31 2.38
CA GLN A 268 17.82 40.87 3.28
C GLN A 268 18.25 39.78 4.27
N PRO A 269 19.49 39.81 4.81
CA PRO A 269 19.96 38.81 5.76
C PRO A 269 19.11 38.91 7.04
N LEU A 270 18.23 37.93 7.24
CA LEU A 270 17.27 37.91 8.33
C LEU A 270 17.94 37.37 9.61
N ALA A 271 17.95 38.18 10.67
CA ALA A 271 18.14 37.71 12.03
C ALA A 271 16.87 36.97 12.49
N LEU A 272 17.04 35.78 13.09
CA LEU A 272 15.94 34.98 13.63
C LEU A 272 15.48 35.59 14.96
N SER A 273 14.33 36.26 14.96
CA SER A 273 13.64 36.70 16.18
C SER A 273 12.31 35.97 16.29
N PHE A 274 12.02 35.37 17.44
CA PHE A 274 10.81 34.58 17.69
C PHE A 274 10.01 35.20 18.84
N ASN A 275 8.73 35.52 18.58
CA ASN A 275 7.75 35.96 19.58
C ASN A 275 6.49 35.09 19.43
N HIS A 276 5.96 34.55 20.53
CA HIS A 276 4.75 33.71 20.57
C HIS A 276 4.78 32.49 19.61
N MET A 277 5.86 31.70 19.63
CA MET A 277 5.93 30.44 18.88
C MET A 277 4.99 29.40 19.51
N ASN A 278 3.82 29.20 18.92
CA ASN A 278 2.92 28.11 19.26
C ASN A 278 3.19 26.91 18.34
N TYR A 279 3.48 25.75 18.93
CA TYR A 279 3.73 24.51 18.21
C TYR A 279 2.43 23.70 18.13
N TYR A 280 1.78 23.69 16.97
CA TYR A 280 0.60 22.87 16.70
C TYR A 280 1.02 21.62 15.92
N VAL A 281 0.60 20.46 16.40
CA VAL A 281 0.67 19.21 15.63
C VAL A 281 -0.70 19.04 14.99
N ASP A 282 -0.82 19.38 13.70
CA ASP A 282 -1.97 18.98 12.88
C ASP A 282 -2.18 17.46 13.03
N MET A 283 -3.44 17.00 12.93
CA MET A 283 -3.87 15.59 13.07
C MET A 283 -2.75 14.63 12.65
N PRO A 284 -2.23 13.76 13.54
CA PRO A 284 -1.10 12.91 13.22
C PRO A 284 -1.38 12.18 11.90
N ALA A 285 -0.42 12.16 10.96
CA ALA A 285 -0.61 11.55 9.63
C ALA A 285 -1.14 10.10 9.72
N PHE A 286 -0.91 9.42 10.84
CA PHE A 286 -1.52 8.16 11.21
C PHE A 286 -3.05 8.20 11.26
N MET A 287 -3.66 9.18 11.92
CA MET A 287 -5.12 9.31 12.01
C MET A 287 -5.75 9.64 10.66
N ALA A 288 -5.07 10.44 9.82
CA ALA A 288 -5.50 10.67 8.45
C ALA A 288 -5.50 9.35 7.64
N ASN A 289 -4.47 8.52 7.81
CA ASN A 289 -4.39 7.20 7.19
C ASN A 289 -5.45 6.23 7.70
N VAL A 290 -5.70 6.17 9.01
CA VAL A 290 -6.77 5.34 9.60
C VAL A 290 -8.13 5.75 9.03
N TRP A 291 -8.41 7.06 9.00
CA TRP A 291 -9.64 7.60 8.43
C TRP A 291 -9.82 7.22 6.95
N LYS A 292 -8.76 7.41 6.14
CA LYS A 292 -8.77 7.05 4.72
C LYS A 292 -9.05 5.56 4.53
N GLN A 293 -8.31 4.72 5.25
CA GLN A 293 -8.38 3.28 5.13
C GLN A 293 -9.76 2.75 5.54
N PHE A 294 -10.30 3.25 6.65
CA PHE A 294 -11.64 2.90 7.11
C PHE A 294 -12.71 3.29 6.07
N ARG A 295 -12.62 4.50 5.51
CA ARG A 295 -13.56 4.95 4.46
C ARG A 295 -13.44 4.14 3.18
N SER A 296 -12.22 3.85 2.73
CA SER A 296 -11.98 3.01 1.54
C SER A 296 -12.61 1.63 1.73
N TYR A 297 -12.46 1.02 2.91
CA TYR A 297 -13.00 -0.31 3.22
C TYR A 297 -14.52 -0.28 3.25
N TRP A 298 -15.10 0.71 3.93
CA TRP A 298 -16.54 0.89 3.95
C TRP A 298 -17.14 1.09 2.56
N LYS A 299 -16.45 1.82 1.67
CA LYS A 299 -16.87 2.07 0.28
C LYS A 299 -16.47 0.98 -0.71
N ASN A 300 -15.88 -0.13 -0.24
CA ASN A 300 -15.58 -1.29 -1.07
C ASN A 300 -16.50 -2.50 -0.75
N PRO A 301 -17.80 -2.46 -1.11
CA PRO A 301 -18.71 -3.58 -0.92
C PRO A 301 -18.18 -4.91 -1.52
N PRO A 302 -17.60 -4.96 -2.72
CA PRO A 302 -17.10 -6.21 -3.28
C PRO A 302 -16.10 -6.94 -2.38
N TYR A 303 -15.27 -6.23 -1.62
CA TYR A 303 -14.33 -6.84 -0.70
C TYR A 303 -15.00 -7.22 0.63
N ASN A 304 -15.58 -6.23 1.33
CA ASN A 304 -16.11 -6.46 2.68
C ASN A 304 -17.41 -7.27 2.68
N ALA A 305 -18.34 -7.02 1.75
CA ALA A 305 -19.56 -7.81 1.65
C ALA A 305 -19.25 -9.25 1.28
N MET A 306 -18.32 -9.49 0.35
CA MET A 306 -17.88 -10.85 0.01
C MET A 306 -17.21 -11.55 1.19
N ARG A 307 -16.34 -10.83 1.94
CA ARG A 307 -15.69 -11.35 3.17
C ARG A 307 -16.73 -11.84 4.18
N TYR A 308 -17.73 -11.02 4.50
CA TYR A 308 -18.77 -11.39 5.46
C TYR A 308 -19.75 -12.44 4.93
N LEU A 309 -20.16 -12.34 3.66
CA LEU A 309 -21.06 -13.30 3.02
C LEU A 309 -20.43 -14.69 2.96
N MET A 310 -19.19 -14.80 2.48
CA MET A 310 -18.48 -16.09 2.42
C MET A 310 -18.26 -16.66 3.80
N THR A 311 -17.92 -15.83 4.80
CA THR A 311 -17.80 -16.27 6.19
C THR A 311 -19.10 -16.86 6.73
N ALA A 312 -20.24 -16.20 6.48
CA ALA A 312 -21.55 -16.69 6.89
C ALA A 312 -21.90 -18.01 6.16
N LEU A 313 -21.62 -18.12 4.86
CA LEU A 313 -21.82 -19.34 4.10
C LEU A 313 -20.97 -20.50 4.66
N TYR A 314 -19.70 -20.27 4.94
CA TYR A 314 -18.84 -21.28 5.58
C TYR A 314 -19.33 -21.66 6.98
N ALA A 315 -19.81 -20.70 7.78
CA ALA A 315 -20.37 -20.98 9.09
C ALA A 315 -21.59 -21.90 9.00
N ILE A 316 -22.48 -21.66 8.03
CA ILE A 316 -23.67 -22.48 7.79
C ILE A 316 -23.27 -23.87 7.28
N VAL A 317 -22.39 -23.96 6.28
CA VAL A 317 -21.95 -25.24 5.71
C VAL A 317 -21.28 -26.12 6.76
N PHE A 318 -20.31 -25.59 7.51
CA PHE A 318 -19.66 -26.36 8.56
C PHE A 318 -20.58 -26.62 9.76
N GLY A 319 -21.46 -25.67 10.09
CA GLY A 319 -22.45 -25.85 11.14
C GLY A 319 -23.47 -26.95 10.84
N THR A 320 -23.93 -27.10 9.59
CA THR A 320 -24.86 -28.17 9.21
C THR A 320 -24.18 -29.53 9.12
N VAL A 321 -22.95 -29.58 8.58
CA VAL A 321 -22.16 -30.82 8.50
C VAL A 321 -21.90 -31.42 9.89
N PHE A 322 -21.67 -30.57 10.90
CA PHE A 322 -21.35 -31.00 12.26
C PHE A 322 -22.48 -30.74 13.26
N TRP A 323 -23.72 -30.77 12.78
CA TRP A 323 -24.90 -30.44 13.58
C TRP A 323 -25.00 -31.27 14.86
N ARG A 324 -25.01 -30.58 16.02
CA ARG A 324 -25.17 -31.14 17.38
C ARG A 324 -24.17 -32.24 17.76
N LYS A 325 -23.05 -32.39 17.05
CA LYS A 325 -22.02 -33.37 17.37
C LYS A 325 -21.29 -33.07 18.69
N GLY A 326 -21.31 -31.83 19.17
CA GLY A 326 -20.71 -31.45 20.46
C GLY A 326 -21.37 -32.07 21.69
N LYS A 327 -22.60 -32.59 21.59
CA LYS A 327 -23.34 -33.19 22.72
C LYS A 327 -23.20 -34.70 22.83
N ASN A 328 -22.69 -35.37 21.78
CA ASN A 328 -22.66 -36.82 21.65
C ASN A 328 -21.20 -37.31 21.58
N VAL A 329 -20.44 -37.18 22.69
CA VAL A 329 -19.01 -37.55 22.75
C VAL A 329 -18.81 -38.87 23.49
N GLU A 330 -19.56 -39.91 23.11
CA GLU A 330 -19.49 -41.22 23.78
C GLU A 330 -18.38 -42.12 23.20
N ASN A 331 -18.10 -41.98 21.90
CA ASN A 331 -17.13 -42.81 21.17
C ASN A 331 -15.90 -42.00 20.78
N GLN A 332 -14.75 -42.67 20.67
CA GLN A 332 -13.50 -42.06 20.19
C GLN A 332 -13.66 -41.42 18.81
N GLU A 333 -14.43 -42.08 17.93
CA GLU A 333 -14.69 -41.58 16.58
C GLU A 333 -15.43 -40.24 16.60
N ASP A 334 -16.41 -40.07 17.49
CA ASP A 334 -17.16 -38.82 17.61
C ASP A 334 -16.27 -37.67 18.10
N LEU A 335 -15.34 -37.94 19.02
CA LEU A 335 -14.34 -36.95 19.46
C LEU A 335 -13.41 -36.56 18.30
N VAL A 336 -12.85 -37.53 17.57
CA VAL A 336 -11.97 -37.24 16.42
C VAL A 336 -12.71 -36.50 15.30
N ASN A 337 -13.98 -36.83 15.06
CA ASN A 337 -14.83 -36.13 14.09
C ASN A 337 -15.04 -34.67 14.47
N LEU A 338 -15.21 -34.37 15.76
CA LEU A 338 -15.39 -33.02 16.29
C LEU A 338 -14.10 -32.19 16.26
N LEU A 339 -12.95 -32.83 16.50
CA LEU A 339 -11.64 -32.20 16.26
C LEU A 339 -11.42 -31.93 14.76
N GLY A 340 -11.81 -32.86 13.90
CA GLY A 340 -11.72 -32.70 12.44
C GLY A 340 -12.63 -31.60 11.92
N ALA A 341 -13.81 -31.44 12.51
CA ALA A 341 -14.71 -30.33 12.26
C ALA A 341 -14.06 -28.99 12.53
N THR A 342 -13.44 -28.88 13.71
CA THR A 342 -12.75 -27.66 14.14
C THR A 342 -11.56 -27.36 13.25
N TYR A 343 -10.76 -28.38 12.89
CA TYR A 343 -9.66 -28.25 11.95
C TYR A 343 -10.12 -27.70 10.59
N ALA A 344 -11.13 -28.35 9.98
CA ALA A 344 -11.63 -27.95 8.67
C ALA A 344 -12.21 -26.54 8.70
N ALA A 345 -13.01 -26.23 9.72
CA ALA A 345 -13.58 -24.91 9.96
C ALA A 345 -12.51 -23.81 10.01
N VAL A 346 -11.47 -24.01 10.82
CA VAL A 346 -10.39 -23.03 11.02
C VAL A 346 -9.50 -22.89 9.79
N PHE A 347 -9.03 -24.01 9.23
CA PHE A 347 -8.02 -23.96 8.16
C PHE A 347 -8.59 -23.47 6.83
N PHE A 348 -9.72 -24.04 6.37
CA PHE A 348 -10.26 -23.69 5.06
C PHE A 348 -10.76 -22.25 5.00
N LEU A 349 -11.39 -21.77 6.08
CA LEU A 349 -11.86 -20.39 6.14
C LEU A 349 -10.69 -19.41 6.28
N GLY A 350 -9.68 -19.71 7.11
CA GLY A 350 -8.47 -18.91 7.22
C GLY A 350 -7.73 -18.79 5.89
N ALA A 351 -7.58 -19.90 5.17
CA ALA A 351 -6.98 -19.93 3.84
C ALA A 351 -7.79 -19.11 2.81
N ALA A 352 -9.12 -19.21 2.82
CA ALA A 352 -9.98 -18.41 1.95
C ALA A 352 -9.86 -16.90 2.25
N ASN A 353 -9.76 -16.52 3.52
CA ASN A 353 -9.57 -15.13 3.94
C ASN A 353 -8.23 -14.57 3.41
N LEU A 354 -7.14 -15.34 3.56
CA LEU A 354 -5.81 -14.98 3.05
C LEU A 354 -5.82 -14.76 1.53
N LEU A 355 -6.45 -15.65 0.76
CA LEU A 355 -6.47 -15.51 -0.70
C LEU A 355 -7.29 -14.30 -1.17
N SER A 356 -8.34 -13.92 -0.44
CA SER A 356 -9.18 -12.78 -0.80
C SER A 356 -8.54 -11.41 -0.51
N CYS A 357 -7.65 -11.29 0.48
CA CYS A 357 -7.03 -10.00 0.84
C CYS A 357 -5.81 -9.62 -0.04
N LEU A 358 -5.14 -10.59 -0.68
CA LEU A 358 -3.95 -10.37 -1.51
C LEU A 358 -4.13 -9.35 -2.66
N PRO A 359 -5.15 -9.45 -3.53
CA PRO A 359 -5.34 -8.48 -4.62
C PRO A 359 -5.58 -7.06 -4.09
N VAL A 360 -6.34 -6.93 -3.00
CA VAL A 360 -6.65 -5.64 -2.38
C VAL A 360 -5.39 -4.97 -1.86
N PHE A 361 -4.58 -5.70 -1.07
CA PHE A 361 -3.30 -5.17 -0.58
C PHE A 361 -2.31 -4.86 -1.69
N SER A 362 -2.33 -5.61 -2.80
CA SER A 362 -1.48 -5.33 -3.96
C SER A 362 -1.82 -3.96 -4.58
N ILE A 363 -3.11 -3.66 -4.75
CA ILE A 363 -3.59 -2.37 -5.27
C ILE A 363 -3.22 -1.24 -4.30
N GLU A 364 -3.52 -1.39 -3.02
CA GLU A 364 -3.23 -0.37 -2.01
C GLU A 364 -1.74 -0.01 -1.94
N ARG A 365 -0.86 -1.02 -2.02
CA ARG A 365 0.59 -0.81 -2.03
C ARG A 365 1.05 0.08 -3.19
N THR A 366 0.41 -0.01 -4.36
CA THR A 366 0.78 0.84 -5.50
C THR A 366 0.42 2.30 -5.27
N VAL A 367 -0.72 2.57 -4.63
CA VAL A 367 -1.13 3.92 -4.22
C VAL A 367 -0.21 4.43 -3.11
N PHE A 368 0.10 3.59 -2.11
CA PHE A 368 1.05 3.88 -1.05
C PHE A 368 2.41 4.36 -1.61
N TYR A 369 2.97 3.67 -2.61
CA TYR A 369 4.25 4.08 -3.15
C TYR A 369 4.22 5.47 -3.80
N ARG A 370 3.10 5.85 -4.43
CA ARG A 370 2.89 7.19 -4.98
C ARG A 370 2.83 8.23 -3.87
N GLU A 371 1.96 8.03 -2.88
CA GLU A 371 1.74 8.98 -1.77
C GLU A 371 3.00 9.15 -0.90
N ASN A 372 3.74 8.06 -0.67
CA ASN A 372 5.02 8.10 0.03
C ASN A 372 6.12 8.80 -0.80
N ALA A 373 6.09 8.71 -2.14
CA ALA A 373 7.01 9.46 -3.00
C ALA A 373 6.69 10.96 -3.04
N ALA A 374 5.41 11.33 -2.90
CA ALA A 374 4.96 12.71 -2.70
C ALA A 374 5.37 13.24 -1.31
N GLY A 375 5.57 12.36 -0.33
CA GLY A 375 6.00 12.71 1.02
C GLY A 375 4.85 13.03 1.97
N MET A 376 3.64 12.52 1.67
CA MET A 376 2.42 12.80 2.43
C MET A 376 2.46 12.20 3.85
N TYR A 377 3.06 11.02 4.02
CA TYR A 377 3.15 10.33 5.30
C TYR A 377 4.27 9.29 5.29
N SER A 378 4.63 8.78 6.48
CA SER A 378 5.71 7.81 6.63
C SER A 378 5.26 6.36 6.34
N PRO A 379 6.15 5.47 5.86
CA PRO A 379 5.82 4.06 5.61
C PRO A 379 5.22 3.33 6.81
N LEU A 380 5.73 3.63 8.02
CA LEU A 380 5.25 3.02 9.26
C LEU A 380 3.84 3.47 9.61
N SER A 381 3.50 4.74 9.33
CA SER A 381 2.16 5.27 9.54
C SER A 381 1.11 4.51 8.73
N TYR A 382 1.42 4.14 7.49
CA TYR A 382 0.52 3.33 6.65
C TYR A 382 0.39 1.92 7.19
N ALA A 383 1.52 1.27 7.53
CA ALA A 383 1.51 -0.10 8.02
C ALA A 383 0.63 -0.27 9.27
N PHE A 384 0.80 0.60 10.27
CA PHE A 384 -0.02 0.55 11.49
C PHE A 384 -1.48 0.91 11.23
N ALA A 385 -1.76 1.88 10.35
CA ALA A 385 -3.13 2.27 10.05
C ALA A 385 -3.90 1.12 9.39
N LEU A 386 -3.27 0.40 8.45
CA LEU A 386 -3.84 -0.79 7.84
C LEU A 386 -4.11 -1.88 8.88
N THR A 387 -3.13 -2.17 9.76
CA THR A 387 -3.28 -3.17 10.81
C THR A 387 -4.46 -2.87 11.74
N VAL A 388 -4.62 -1.63 12.18
CA VAL A 388 -5.72 -1.24 13.08
C VAL A 388 -7.07 -1.42 12.39
N VAL A 389 -7.21 -0.98 11.14
CA VAL A 389 -8.47 -1.14 10.41
C VAL A 389 -8.79 -2.61 10.18
N GLU A 390 -7.83 -3.41 9.72
CA GLU A 390 -8.02 -4.84 9.52
C GLU A 390 -8.37 -5.56 10.83
N MET A 391 -7.81 -5.15 11.97
CA MET A 391 -8.17 -5.73 13.27
C MET A 391 -9.67 -5.53 13.60
N VAL A 392 -10.23 -4.35 13.32
CA VAL A 392 -11.66 -4.07 13.57
C VAL A 392 -12.55 -4.97 12.69
N TYR A 393 -12.27 -5.06 11.40
CA TYR A 393 -13.08 -5.87 10.48
C TYR A 393 -12.96 -7.38 10.77
N ASN A 394 -11.76 -7.87 11.14
CA ASN A 394 -11.53 -9.27 11.49
C ASN A 394 -12.21 -9.67 12.81
N ILE A 395 -12.29 -8.79 13.81
CA ILE A 395 -13.05 -9.06 15.05
C ILE A 395 -14.55 -9.22 14.73
N ALA A 396 -15.11 -8.33 13.92
CA ALA A 396 -16.50 -8.44 13.48
C ALA A 396 -16.75 -9.75 12.69
N GLN A 397 -15.79 -10.15 11.85
CA GLN A 397 -15.84 -11.42 11.11
C GLN A 397 -15.76 -12.64 12.04
N GLY A 398 -14.92 -12.56 13.07
CA GLY A 398 -14.80 -13.57 14.13
C GLY A 398 -16.10 -13.78 14.89
N ILE A 399 -16.79 -12.71 15.25
CA ILE A 399 -18.11 -12.76 15.91
C ILE A 399 -19.15 -13.39 14.98
N LEU A 400 -19.21 -12.93 13.73
CA LEU A 400 -20.15 -13.44 12.73
C LEU A 400 -19.97 -14.95 12.49
N TYR A 401 -18.73 -15.43 12.49
CA TYR A 401 -18.43 -16.86 12.31
C TYR A 401 -18.70 -17.68 13.56
N THR A 402 -18.31 -17.17 14.73
CA THR A 402 -18.36 -17.90 16.00
C THR A 402 -19.78 -18.15 16.46
N LEU A 403 -20.68 -17.16 16.37
CA LEU A 403 -22.04 -17.30 16.89
C LEU A 403 -22.83 -18.46 16.25
N PRO A 404 -22.91 -18.58 14.90
CA PRO A 404 -23.62 -19.69 14.28
C PRO A 404 -22.92 -21.03 14.52
N ILE A 405 -21.60 -21.11 14.32
CA ILE A 405 -20.90 -22.39 14.37
C ILE A 405 -20.89 -22.98 15.79
N TYR A 406 -20.75 -22.13 16.81
CA TYR A 406 -20.78 -22.56 18.20
C TYR A 406 -22.15 -23.12 18.59
N ALA A 407 -23.22 -22.46 18.14
CA ALA A 407 -24.60 -22.89 18.36
C ALA A 407 -24.94 -24.19 17.60
N MET A 408 -24.55 -24.28 16.32
CA MET A 408 -24.89 -25.41 15.45
C MET A 408 -24.12 -26.68 15.80
N ILE A 409 -22.83 -26.58 16.14
CA ILE A 409 -22.03 -27.73 16.64
C ILE A 409 -22.58 -28.21 17.98
N GLY A 410 -23.15 -27.29 18.78
CA GLY A 410 -23.75 -27.60 20.07
C GLY A 410 -22.73 -27.69 21.20
N TYR A 411 -21.75 -26.79 21.20
CA TYR A 411 -20.82 -26.63 22.32
C TYR A 411 -21.55 -26.18 23.59
N GLU A 412 -20.94 -26.44 24.74
CA GLU A 412 -21.48 -26.07 26.04
C GLU A 412 -21.39 -24.56 26.27
N TRP A 413 -22.52 -23.88 26.49
CA TRP A 413 -22.61 -22.43 26.69
C TRP A 413 -22.03 -21.93 28.03
N LYS A 414 -20.72 -22.06 28.19
CA LYS A 414 -19.95 -21.53 29.31
C LYS A 414 -19.15 -20.31 28.85
N ALA A 415 -19.19 -19.22 29.62
CA ALA A 415 -18.61 -17.94 29.21
C ALA A 415 -17.11 -18.03 28.90
N ASP A 416 -16.34 -18.74 29.73
CA ASP A 416 -14.92 -19.01 29.51
C ASP A 416 -14.68 -19.72 28.16
N LYS A 417 -15.33 -20.87 27.93
CA LYS A 417 -15.20 -21.67 26.71
C LYS A 417 -15.57 -20.88 25.45
N PHE A 418 -16.62 -20.06 25.54
CA PHE A 418 -17.07 -19.22 24.42
C PHE A 418 -16.05 -18.12 24.09
N PHE A 419 -15.54 -17.38 25.07
CA PHE A 419 -14.56 -16.32 24.83
C PHE A 419 -13.20 -16.85 24.34
N TYR A 420 -12.76 -18.02 24.82
CA TYR A 420 -11.58 -18.69 24.25
C TYR A 420 -11.80 -19.04 22.78
N PHE A 421 -12.96 -19.61 22.44
CA PHE A 421 -13.29 -19.96 21.06
C PHE A 421 -13.32 -18.72 20.16
N LEU A 422 -14.03 -17.65 20.59
CA LEU A 422 -14.08 -16.38 19.87
C LEU A 422 -12.70 -15.77 19.66
N PHE A 423 -11.84 -15.81 20.68
CA PHE A 423 -10.47 -15.31 20.59
C PHE A 423 -9.66 -16.09 19.54
N PHE A 424 -9.63 -17.43 19.61
CA PHE A 424 -8.81 -18.23 18.70
C PHE A 424 -9.26 -18.07 17.24
N ILE A 425 -10.57 -18.02 16.98
CA ILE A 425 -11.11 -17.75 15.64
C ILE A 425 -10.75 -16.34 15.16
N SER A 426 -10.93 -15.32 16.00
CA SER A 426 -10.62 -13.94 15.61
C SER A 426 -9.12 -13.71 15.39
N ALA A 427 -8.28 -14.29 16.27
CA ALA A 427 -6.83 -14.27 16.14
C ALA A 427 -6.37 -15.01 14.87
N CYS A 428 -7.06 -16.12 14.53
CA CYS A 428 -6.84 -16.84 13.28
C CYS A 428 -7.00 -15.95 12.06
N PHE A 429 -8.15 -15.29 11.91
CA PHE A 429 -8.37 -14.38 10.79
C PHE A 429 -7.33 -13.26 10.75
N LEU A 430 -7.01 -12.69 11.92
CA LEU A 430 -6.05 -11.59 12.01
C LEU A 430 -4.64 -12.00 11.56
N TYR A 431 -4.09 -13.12 12.04
CA TYR A 431 -2.74 -13.51 11.61
C TYR A 431 -2.71 -13.94 10.14
N PHE A 432 -3.78 -14.57 9.62
CA PHE A 432 -3.87 -14.90 8.19
C PHE A 432 -3.85 -13.63 7.33
N THR A 433 -4.61 -12.60 7.70
CA THR A 433 -4.61 -11.31 7.01
C THR A 433 -3.24 -10.62 7.10
N MET A 434 -2.62 -10.58 8.29
CA MET A 434 -1.30 -9.95 8.46
C MET A 434 -0.19 -10.71 7.72
N PHE A 435 -0.28 -12.04 7.62
CA PHE A 435 0.61 -12.83 6.78
C PHE A 435 0.47 -12.46 5.29
N GLY A 436 -0.76 -12.26 4.80
CA GLY A 436 -0.99 -11.77 3.44
C GLY A 436 -0.41 -10.39 3.19
N ALA A 437 -0.60 -9.45 4.12
CA ALA A 437 -0.02 -8.10 4.06
C ALA A 437 1.52 -8.15 4.03
N MET A 438 2.13 -8.97 4.89
CA MET A 438 3.57 -9.23 4.92
C MET A 438 4.08 -9.76 3.57
N LEU A 439 3.42 -10.75 2.98
CA LEU A 439 3.86 -11.31 1.69
C LEU A 439 3.82 -10.27 0.57
N ILE A 440 2.79 -9.44 0.50
CA ILE A 440 2.69 -8.37 -0.49
C ILE A 440 3.77 -7.29 -0.25
N ALA A 441 4.10 -6.99 1.01
CA ALA A 441 5.21 -6.08 1.31
C ALA A 441 6.59 -6.66 0.97
N CYS A 442 6.76 -7.99 1.05
CA CYS A 442 8.02 -8.69 0.79
C CYS A 442 8.23 -9.14 -0.65
N THR A 443 7.20 -9.16 -1.49
CA THR A 443 7.27 -9.67 -2.87
C THR A 443 6.99 -8.59 -3.91
N PRO A 444 7.62 -8.59 -5.09
CA PRO A 444 7.34 -7.62 -6.15
C PRO A 444 5.95 -7.78 -6.78
N SER A 445 5.50 -9.01 -7.03
CA SER A 445 4.27 -9.29 -7.76
C SER A 445 3.28 -10.09 -6.92
N GLN A 446 1.99 -9.87 -7.15
CA GLN A 446 0.91 -10.64 -6.54
C GLN A 446 1.02 -12.14 -6.89
N MET A 447 1.43 -12.46 -8.12
CA MET A 447 1.58 -13.85 -8.55
C MET A 447 2.66 -14.60 -7.73
N LEU A 448 3.78 -13.95 -7.42
CA LEU A 448 4.80 -14.54 -6.56
C LEU A 448 4.28 -14.71 -5.12
N ALA A 449 3.54 -13.74 -4.60
CA ALA A 449 2.88 -13.86 -3.29
C ALA A 449 1.95 -15.09 -3.25
N ASN A 450 1.12 -15.29 -4.28
CA ASN A 450 0.22 -16.45 -4.37
C ASN A 450 0.97 -17.79 -4.34
N ILE A 451 2.11 -17.89 -5.05
CA ILE A 451 2.94 -19.11 -5.04
C ILE A 451 3.48 -19.38 -3.62
N LEU A 452 3.96 -18.35 -2.92
CA LEU A 452 4.44 -18.48 -1.55
C LEU A 452 3.31 -18.84 -0.57
N VAL A 453 2.10 -18.29 -0.77
CA VAL A 453 0.91 -18.67 0.00
C VAL A 453 0.61 -20.16 -0.18
N SER A 454 0.58 -20.68 -1.40
CA SER A 454 0.31 -22.11 -1.63
C SER A 454 1.31 -23.02 -0.93
N PHE A 455 2.59 -22.64 -0.93
CA PHE A 455 3.63 -23.38 -0.19
C PHE A 455 3.40 -23.31 1.33
N ALA A 456 3.16 -22.11 1.88
CA ALA A 456 2.93 -21.91 3.30
C ALA A 456 1.67 -22.63 3.79
N LEU A 457 0.55 -22.49 3.07
CA LEU A 457 -0.72 -23.16 3.38
C LEU A 457 -0.59 -24.68 3.35
N THR A 458 0.14 -25.24 2.38
CA THR A 458 0.37 -26.69 2.33
C THR A 458 1.17 -27.15 3.55
N GLY A 459 2.21 -26.40 3.93
CA GLY A 459 2.97 -26.67 5.16
C GLY A 459 2.08 -26.61 6.40
N TRP A 460 1.32 -25.54 6.58
CA TRP A 460 0.41 -25.37 7.72
C TRP A 460 -0.72 -26.40 7.74
N ASN A 461 -1.18 -26.89 6.58
CA ASN A 461 -2.18 -27.95 6.50
C ASN A 461 -1.65 -29.27 7.09
N ILE A 462 -0.46 -29.69 6.65
CA ILE A 462 0.14 -30.98 7.03
C ILE A 462 0.52 -31.01 8.50
N PHE A 463 1.09 -29.91 9.01
CA PHE A 463 1.65 -29.82 10.36
C PHE A 463 0.72 -29.16 11.39
N ALA A 464 -0.55 -28.94 11.05
CA ALA A 464 -1.55 -28.34 11.94
C ALA A 464 -1.85 -29.18 13.21
N GLY A 465 -1.42 -30.45 13.28
CA GLY A 465 -1.63 -31.33 14.43
C GLY A 465 -2.88 -32.21 14.36
N PHE A 466 -3.73 -32.03 13.35
CA PHE A 466 -4.89 -32.90 13.12
C PHE A 466 -4.58 -34.06 12.16
N LEU A 467 -4.08 -33.76 10.94
CA LEU A 467 -3.72 -34.79 9.96
C LEU A 467 -2.59 -35.70 10.46
N ILE A 468 -1.59 -35.10 11.09
CA ILE A 468 -0.49 -35.80 11.76
C ILE A 468 -0.44 -35.28 13.19
N ALA A 469 -0.76 -36.16 14.14
CA ALA A 469 -0.69 -35.82 15.56
C ALA A 469 0.75 -35.48 15.96
N ARG A 470 0.92 -34.47 16.84
CA ARG A 470 2.23 -33.99 17.30
C ARG A 470 3.18 -35.10 17.77
N PRO A 471 2.74 -36.12 18.54
CA PRO A 471 3.63 -37.19 19.00
C PRO A 471 4.18 -38.07 17.86
N ALA A 472 3.43 -38.22 16.77
CA ALA A 472 3.82 -39.02 15.61
C ALA A 472 4.82 -38.30 14.68
N ILE A 473 5.00 -36.99 14.83
CA ILE A 473 5.94 -36.21 14.03
C ILE A 473 7.39 -36.57 14.45
N PRO A 474 8.27 -36.94 13.49
CA PRO A 474 9.68 -37.17 13.77
C PRO A 474 10.32 -35.98 14.48
N VAL A 475 11.24 -36.25 15.41
CA VAL A 475 11.80 -35.23 16.31
C VAL A 475 12.42 -34.06 15.54
N TRP A 476 13.05 -34.31 14.39
CA TRP A 476 13.66 -33.28 13.55
C TRP A 476 12.66 -32.42 12.76
N TRP A 477 11.39 -32.83 12.61
CA TRP A 477 10.32 -32.02 11.98
C TRP A 477 9.42 -31.32 13.02
N ARG A 478 9.56 -31.66 14.31
CA ARG A 478 8.68 -31.16 15.38
C ARG A 478 8.74 -29.65 15.60
N TRP A 479 9.83 -28.98 15.20
CA TRP A 479 9.92 -27.52 15.27
C TRP A 479 8.94 -26.83 14.32
N PHE A 480 8.62 -27.45 13.17
CA PHE A 480 7.72 -26.86 12.19
C PHE A 480 6.28 -26.81 12.72
N TYR A 481 5.86 -27.84 13.47
CA TYR A 481 4.60 -27.82 14.22
C TYR A 481 4.49 -26.58 15.10
N TRP A 482 5.55 -26.25 15.85
CA TRP A 482 5.56 -25.07 16.71
C TRP A 482 5.73 -23.75 15.97
N ALA A 483 6.26 -23.78 14.73
CA ALA A 483 6.39 -22.61 13.87
C ALA A 483 5.08 -22.29 13.11
N ASP A 484 4.17 -23.24 12.99
CA ASP A 484 2.88 -23.11 12.33
C ASP A 484 1.82 -22.44 13.24
N PRO A 485 1.29 -21.24 12.91
CA PRO A 485 0.27 -20.58 13.71
C PRO A 485 -1.09 -21.32 13.74
N VAL A 486 -1.39 -22.14 12.72
CA VAL A 486 -2.63 -22.92 12.67
C VAL A 486 -2.62 -24.01 13.73
N SER A 487 -1.47 -24.63 13.98
CA SER A 487 -1.32 -25.67 14.99
C SER A 487 -1.68 -25.16 16.39
N TRP A 488 -1.26 -23.94 16.73
CA TRP A 488 -1.60 -23.26 17.97
C TRP A 488 -3.10 -22.96 18.05
N THR A 489 -3.74 -22.59 16.94
CA THR A 489 -5.19 -22.33 16.91
C THR A 489 -5.97 -23.60 17.21
N ILE A 490 -5.64 -24.71 16.54
CA ILE A 490 -6.30 -26.01 16.74
C ILE A 490 -6.06 -26.50 18.18
N TYR A 491 -4.83 -26.41 18.66
CA TYR A 491 -4.48 -26.72 20.05
C TYR A 491 -5.37 -25.91 21.00
N GLY A 492 -5.44 -24.59 20.82
CA GLY A 492 -6.18 -23.67 21.69
C GLY A 492 -7.67 -23.98 21.71
N VAL A 493 -8.29 -24.21 20.55
CA VAL A 493 -9.71 -24.56 20.46
C VAL A 493 -9.96 -25.92 21.10
N THR A 494 -9.21 -26.96 20.75
CA THR A 494 -9.40 -28.30 21.31
C THR A 494 -9.17 -28.34 22.82
N ALA A 495 -8.08 -27.74 23.31
CA ALA A 495 -7.74 -27.74 24.73
C ALA A 495 -8.72 -26.88 25.56
N SER A 496 -9.25 -25.78 25.01
CA SER A 496 -10.25 -24.96 25.72
C SER A 496 -11.63 -25.63 25.79
N GLN A 497 -12.07 -26.31 24.73
CA GLN A 497 -13.40 -26.96 24.72
C GLN A 497 -13.42 -28.28 25.48
N PHE A 498 -12.37 -29.11 25.34
CA PHE A 498 -12.35 -30.50 25.82
C PHE A 498 -11.29 -30.79 26.89
N GLY A 499 -10.31 -29.91 27.12
CA GLY A 499 -9.16 -30.21 27.98
C GLY A 499 -9.49 -30.41 29.47
N ASN A 500 -10.64 -29.90 29.92
CA ASN A 500 -11.14 -30.05 31.30
C ASN A 500 -12.38 -30.94 31.41
N VAL A 501 -12.79 -31.61 30.32
CA VAL A 501 -13.95 -32.49 30.35
C VAL A 501 -13.53 -33.82 30.98
N GLY A 502 -14.17 -34.16 32.10
CA GLY A 502 -13.93 -35.40 32.86
C GLY A 502 -14.68 -36.62 32.32
N ASP A 503 -15.45 -36.44 31.25
CA ASP A 503 -16.24 -37.51 30.65
C ASP A 503 -15.35 -38.64 30.12
N THR A 504 -15.85 -39.87 30.17
CA THR A 504 -15.14 -41.05 29.68
C THR A 504 -15.58 -41.42 28.28
N VAL A 505 -14.63 -41.62 27.38
CA VAL A 505 -14.86 -42.04 26.00
C VAL A 505 -14.56 -43.53 25.85
N LYS A 506 -15.46 -44.26 25.18
CA LYS A 506 -15.24 -45.68 24.86
C LYS A 506 -14.26 -45.79 23.69
N VAL A 507 -13.19 -46.56 23.91
CA VAL A 507 -12.16 -46.85 22.90
C VAL A 507 -12.40 -48.26 22.35
N PRO A 508 -12.41 -48.47 21.01
CA PRO A 508 -12.51 -49.80 20.43
C PRO A 508 -11.39 -50.71 20.97
N GLY A 509 -11.76 -51.79 21.67
CA GLY A 509 -10.82 -52.77 22.23
C GLY A 509 -10.36 -52.56 23.68
N SER A 510 -10.87 -51.54 24.40
CA SER A 510 -10.65 -51.38 25.86
C SER A 510 -11.99 -51.42 26.61
N ALA A 511 -12.11 -52.30 27.60
CA ALA A 511 -13.34 -52.45 28.40
C ALA A 511 -13.60 -51.27 29.35
N THR A 512 -12.56 -50.50 29.69
CA THR A 512 -12.63 -49.29 30.50
C THR A 512 -12.53 -48.06 29.60
N GLY A 513 -13.53 -47.18 29.67
CA GLY A 513 -13.51 -45.88 28.99
C GLY A 513 -12.33 -45.03 29.48
N ILE A 514 -11.69 -44.30 28.56
CA ILE A 514 -10.56 -43.41 28.87
C ILE A 514 -11.12 -42.01 29.08
N VAL A 515 -10.63 -41.29 30.10
CA VAL A 515 -11.01 -39.88 30.33
C VAL A 515 -10.57 -39.05 29.12
N VAL A 516 -11.43 -38.16 28.62
CA VAL A 516 -11.14 -37.28 27.45
C VAL A 516 -9.79 -36.56 27.62
N LYS A 517 -9.51 -36.02 28.81
CA LYS A 517 -8.24 -35.37 29.15
C LYS A 517 -7.02 -36.26 28.89
N ASP A 518 -7.06 -37.52 29.33
CA ASP A 518 -5.95 -38.46 29.18
C ASP A 518 -5.77 -38.90 27.73
N PHE A 519 -6.87 -39.02 26.98
CA PHE A 519 -6.83 -39.26 25.54
C PHE A 519 -6.17 -38.10 24.79
N LEU A 520 -6.55 -36.87 25.09
CA LEU A 520 -6.00 -35.67 24.46
C LEU A 520 -4.49 -35.51 24.74
N ASP A 521 -4.03 -35.81 25.96
CA ASP A 521 -2.60 -35.72 26.29
C ASP A 521 -1.80 -36.84 25.64
N ARG A 522 -2.24 -38.10 25.76
CA ARG A 522 -1.48 -39.26 25.27
C ARG A 522 -1.47 -39.40 23.76
N ASN A 523 -2.60 -39.14 23.10
CA ASN A 523 -2.73 -39.40 21.66
C ASN A 523 -2.44 -38.16 20.81
N LEU A 524 -2.78 -36.96 21.31
CA LEU A 524 -2.67 -35.71 20.56
C LEU A 524 -1.64 -34.73 21.15
N GLY A 525 -1.24 -34.90 22.41
CA GLY A 525 -0.28 -34.02 23.10
C GLY A 525 -0.88 -32.69 23.56
N TYR A 526 -2.20 -32.63 23.75
CA TYR A 526 -2.93 -31.43 24.18
C TYR A 526 -3.13 -31.40 25.70
N LYS A 527 -2.76 -30.28 26.32
CA LYS A 527 -2.83 -30.03 27.76
C LYS A 527 -3.57 -28.73 28.03
N HIS A 528 -4.55 -28.78 28.93
CA HIS A 528 -5.35 -27.60 29.25
C HIS A 528 -4.51 -26.50 29.94
N ASP A 529 -3.57 -26.86 30.80
CA ASP A 529 -2.70 -25.90 31.51
C ASP A 529 -1.83 -25.07 30.55
N PHE A 530 -1.66 -25.53 29.31
CA PHE A 530 -0.84 -24.86 28.31
C PHE A 530 -1.61 -23.78 27.52
N VAL A 531 -2.94 -23.68 27.67
CA VAL A 531 -3.79 -22.75 26.90
C VAL A 531 -3.35 -21.28 27.08
N GLY A 532 -2.85 -20.89 28.26
CA GLY A 532 -2.32 -19.54 28.48
C GLY A 532 -1.11 -19.20 27.60
N TYR A 533 -0.19 -20.16 27.40
CA TYR A 533 0.95 -19.98 26.50
C TYR A 533 0.52 -19.95 25.04
N VAL A 534 -0.53 -20.70 24.69
CA VAL A 534 -1.12 -20.69 23.34
C VAL A 534 -1.69 -19.31 23.02
N LEU A 535 -2.38 -18.64 23.96
CA LEU A 535 -2.84 -17.26 23.77
C LEU A 535 -1.67 -16.32 23.47
N LEU A 536 -0.60 -16.38 24.27
CA LEU A 536 0.59 -15.55 24.07
C LEU A 536 1.27 -15.81 22.72
N ALA A 537 1.31 -17.06 22.27
CA ALA A 537 1.86 -17.41 20.97
C ALA A 537 1.12 -16.70 19.83
N HIS A 538 -0.22 -16.62 19.87
CA HIS A 538 -1.00 -15.92 18.84
C HIS A 538 -0.66 -14.43 18.77
N PHE A 539 -0.56 -13.76 19.93
CA PHE A 539 -0.08 -12.37 19.96
C PHE A 539 1.34 -12.24 19.40
N GLY A 540 2.23 -13.18 19.70
CA GLY A 540 3.57 -13.27 19.13
C GLY A 540 3.57 -13.33 17.60
N TYR A 541 2.76 -14.19 17.00
CA TYR A 541 2.63 -14.30 15.54
C TYR A 541 2.06 -13.03 14.90
N ILE A 542 1.01 -12.46 15.49
CA ILE A 542 0.41 -11.22 14.99
C ILE A 542 1.45 -10.10 15.00
N LEU A 543 2.15 -9.92 16.12
CA LEU A 543 3.21 -8.91 16.25
C LEU A 543 4.37 -9.16 15.29
N LEU A 544 4.78 -10.43 15.09
CA LEU A 544 5.82 -10.80 14.14
C LEU A 544 5.43 -10.43 12.70
N PHE A 545 4.22 -10.78 12.26
CA PHE A 545 3.77 -10.47 10.90
C PHE A 545 3.57 -8.97 10.69
N VAL A 546 3.05 -8.25 11.69
CA VAL A 546 2.93 -6.78 11.65
C VAL A 546 4.32 -6.13 11.58
N PHE A 547 5.28 -6.62 12.36
CA PHE A 547 6.66 -6.12 12.33
C PHE A 547 7.32 -6.35 10.96
N LEU A 548 7.21 -7.56 10.42
CA LEU A 548 7.75 -7.89 9.10
C LEU A 548 7.06 -7.11 7.98
N PHE A 549 5.75 -6.87 8.09
CA PHE A 549 4.99 -6.03 7.18
C PHE A 549 5.46 -4.57 7.22
N ALA A 550 5.60 -4.00 8.42
CA ALA A 550 6.07 -2.62 8.60
C ALA A 550 7.52 -2.44 8.12
N TYR A 551 8.39 -3.42 8.44
CA TYR A 551 9.76 -3.45 7.97
C TYR A 551 9.85 -3.61 6.45
N GLY A 552 9.08 -4.54 5.87
CA GLY A 552 9.01 -4.78 4.43
C GLY A 552 8.59 -3.51 3.68
N THR A 553 7.54 -2.85 4.15
CA THR A 553 7.04 -1.59 3.57
C THR A 553 8.05 -0.44 3.65
N LYS A 554 8.87 -0.40 4.72
CA LYS A 554 9.93 0.61 4.89
C LYS A 554 11.18 0.31 4.06
N ALA A 555 11.62 -0.95 4.04
CA ALA A 555 12.92 -1.35 3.50
C ALA A 555 12.84 -1.66 2.00
N LEU A 556 11.75 -2.26 1.55
CA LEU A 556 11.56 -2.73 0.18
C LEU A 556 10.72 -1.74 -0.61
N ASN A 557 11.17 -1.41 -1.81
CA ASN A 557 10.38 -0.67 -2.77
C ASN A 557 10.49 -1.39 -4.11
N PHE A 558 9.40 -2.06 -4.47
CA PHE A 558 9.27 -2.85 -5.68
C PHE A 558 8.73 -2.07 -6.86
N GLN A 559 8.42 -0.78 -6.71
CA GLN A 559 8.14 0.12 -7.82
C GLN A 559 9.45 0.50 -8.52
N LYS A 560 10.19 -0.52 -8.99
CA LYS A 560 11.26 -0.37 -9.96
C LYS A 560 10.66 -0.67 -11.32
N ARG A 561 10.73 0.33 -12.22
CA ARG A 561 10.44 0.19 -13.64
C ARG A 561 11.17 -1.00 -14.24
#